data_AF-A0A8H5BQ73-F1
#
_entry.id   AF-A0A8H5BQ73-F1
#
_cell.length_a   1.000
_cell.length_b   1.000
_cell.length_c   1.000
_cell.angle_alpha   90.00
_cell.angle_beta   90.00
_cell.angle_gamma   90.00
#
_symmetry.space_group_name_H-M   'P 1'
#
loop_
_entity.id
_entity.type
_entity.pdbx_description
1 polymer ?
#
loop_
_entity_poly.entity_id
_entity_poly.type
_entity_poly.pdbx_seq_one_letter_code
_entity_poly.pdbx_strand_id
1 'polypeptide(L)'
;MFSVKAVMSLLAVSVLGAMAETHTVRLVNNCGFGTPTLVKGSSVLSTGAEVTSSGPLINAIAYLQTGGCGTFNGAGCTVVETTLRNPTSTGNGSFTEISLISP
;
A
#
# COMPACT_ATOMS: atom_id res chain seq x y z
N MET A 1 29.71 33.83 -42.51
CA MET A 1 28.30 33.48 -42.76
C MET A 1 28.19 31.95 -42.76
N PHE A 2 27.84 31.36 -41.62
CA PHE A 2 27.57 29.93 -41.52
C PHE A 2 26.06 29.73 -41.67
N SER A 3 25.70 28.89 -42.63
CA SER A 3 24.34 28.70 -43.12
C SER A 3 23.43 28.06 -42.06
N VAL A 4 22.36 28.76 -41.71
CA VAL A 4 21.21 28.26 -40.93
C VAL A 4 20.43 27.27 -41.82
N LYS A 5 20.97 26.06 -42.00
CA LYS A 5 20.25 24.96 -42.64
C LYS A 5 20.12 23.85 -41.61
N ALA A 6 18.91 23.77 -41.06
CA ALA A 6 18.16 22.56 -40.72
C ALA A 6 18.98 21.45 -40.03
N VAL A 7 18.69 21.05 -38.79
CA VAL A 7 17.39 20.54 -38.35
C VAL A 7 17.38 20.61 -36.83
N MET A 8 16.29 21.17 -36.32
CA MET A 8 15.89 21.18 -34.93
C MET A 8 15.85 19.73 -34.42
N SER A 9 16.79 19.34 -33.56
CA SER A 9 16.77 18.04 -32.90
C SER A 9 15.55 18.02 -31.96
N LEU A 10 14.45 17.42 -32.39
CA LEU A 10 13.32 17.13 -31.51
C LEU A 10 13.79 16.10 -30.48
N LEU A 11 14.07 16.53 -29.25
CA LEU A 11 13.94 15.66 -28.09
C LEU A 11 12.45 15.33 -27.94
N ALA A 12 12.00 14.27 -28.60
CA ALA A 12 10.74 13.62 -28.27
C ALA A 12 10.95 12.90 -26.92
N VAL A 13 10.75 13.61 -25.81
CA VAL A 13 10.58 12.97 -24.51
C VAL A 13 9.25 12.24 -24.58
N SER A 14 9.29 10.94 -24.91
CA SER A 14 8.15 10.06 -24.74
C SER A 14 7.83 10.00 -23.25
N VAL A 15 6.79 10.73 -22.83
CA VAL A 15 6.13 10.44 -21.56
C VAL A 15 5.39 9.12 -21.76
N LEU A 16 6.14 8.02 -21.70
CA LEU A 16 5.55 6.71 -21.44
C LEU A 16 4.98 6.84 -20.03
N GLY A 17 3.68 7.14 -19.94
CA GLY A 17 2.96 7.07 -18.68
C GLY A 17 3.10 5.65 -18.16
N ALA A 18 4.07 5.43 -17.27
CA ALA A 18 4.13 4.19 -16.52
C ALA A 18 2.80 4.12 -15.78
N MET A 19 1.98 3.12 -16.09
CA MET A 19 0.81 2.76 -15.30
C MET A 19 1.33 2.21 -13.97
N ALA A 20 1.82 3.11 -13.12
CA ALA A 20 2.36 2.79 -11.82
C ALA A 20 1.18 2.48 -10.91
N GLU A 21 1.02 1.20 -10.61
CA GLU A 21 0.08 0.74 -9.61
C GLU A 21 0.29 1.49 -8.30
N THR A 22 -0.79 2.01 -7.72
CA THR A 22 -0.74 2.79 -6.48
C THR A 22 -1.93 2.43 -5.61
N HIS A 23 -1.68 2.24 -4.31
CA HIS A 23 -2.72 1.92 -3.33
C HIS A 23 -2.61 2.82 -2.12
N THR A 24 -3.73 3.39 -1.68
CA THR A 24 -3.79 4.22 -0.47
C THR A 24 -4.59 3.50 0.61
N VAL A 25 -3.99 3.37 1.79
CA VAL A 25 -4.62 2.79 2.98
C VAL A 25 -4.85 3.88 4.01
N ARG A 26 -6.10 4.03 4.43
CA ARG A 26 -6.51 4.93 5.51
C ARG A 26 -7.19 4.12 6.60
N LEU A 27 -6.63 4.16 7.80
CA LEU A 27 -7.22 3.52 8.98
C LEU A 27 -8.05 4.55 9.76
N VAL A 28 -9.30 4.20 10.06
CA VAL A 28 -10.22 5.07 10.81
C VAL A 28 -10.52 4.42 12.14
N ASN A 29 -10.06 5.04 13.23
CA ASN A 29 -10.37 4.60 14.58
C ASN A 29 -11.54 5.42 15.14
N ASN A 30 -12.73 4.80 15.19
CA ASN A 30 -13.94 5.40 15.79
C ASN A 30 -14.14 5.03 17.26
N CYS A 31 -13.21 4.30 17.89
CA CYS A 31 -13.35 3.82 19.26
C CYS A 31 -12.96 4.87 20.31
N GLY A 32 -12.17 5.88 19.94
CA GLY A 32 -11.65 6.88 20.88
C GLY A 32 -10.49 6.39 21.77
N PHE A 33 -10.05 5.15 21.59
CA PHE A 33 -8.87 4.58 22.25
C PHE A 33 -8.13 3.62 21.31
N GLY A 34 -6.89 3.27 21.67
CA GLY A 34 -6.04 2.40 20.86
C GLY A 34 -5.41 3.09 19.65
N THR A 35 -4.39 2.44 19.09
CA THR A 35 -3.61 2.96 17.97
C THR A 35 -3.84 2.10 16.73
N PRO A 36 -4.51 2.63 15.68
CA PRO A 36 -4.64 1.89 14.43
C PRO A 36 -3.25 1.65 13.84
N THR A 37 -2.91 0.39 13.57
CA THR A 37 -1.58 -0.02 13.14
C THR A 37 -1.68 -0.78 11.83
N LEU A 38 -0.87 -0.41 10.83
CA LEU A 38 -0.66 -1.14 9.59
C LEU A 38 0.76 -1.68 9.57
N VAL A 39 0.92 -2.99 9.36
CA VAL A 39 2.22 -3.66 9.26
C VAL A 39 2.34 -4.44 7.96
N LYS A 40 3.57 -4.68 7.53
CA LYS A 40 3.92 -5.61 6.45
C LYS A 40 5.21 -6.32 6.83
N GLY A 41 5.13 -7.63 7.05
CA GLY A 41 6.25 -8.38 7.64
C GLY A 41 6.70 -7.75 8.96
N SER A 42 7.99 -7.53 9.14
CA SER A 42 8.56 -6.91 10.36
C SER A 42 8.59 -5.38 10.34
N SER A 43 7.78 -4.72 9.51
CA SER A 43 7.77 -3.26 9.38
C SER A 43 6.39 -2.68 9.70
N VAL A 44 6.37 -1.65 10.55
CA VAL A 44 5.20 -0.80 10.76
C VAL A 44 5.16 0.24 9.64
N LEU A 45 4.11 0.21 8.84
CA LEU A 45 3.89 1.15 7.75
C LEU A 45 3.12 2.39 8.23
N SER A 46 2.18 2.22 9.17
CA SER A 46 1.38 3.31 9.73
C SER A 46 0.97 3.03 11.17
N THR A 47 0.86 4.10 11.95
CA THR A 47 0.18 4.13 13.26
C THR A 47 -1.01 5.09 13.27
N GLY A 48 -1.66 5.26 12.10
CA GLY A 48 -2.87 6.07 11.94
C GLY A 48 -2.80 7.13 10.84
N ALA A 49 -1.61 7.40 10.30
CA ALA A 49 -1.47 8.22 9.10
C ALA A 49 -1.93 7.45 7.86
N GLU A 50 -2.42 8.19 6.86
CA GLU A 50 -2.66 7.62 5.54
C GLU A 50 -1.33 7.20 4.90
N VAL A 51 -1.30 6.03 4.26
CA VAL A 51 -0.11 5.51 3.58
C VAL A 51 -0.45 5.20 2.14
N THR A 52 0.38 5.70 1.22
CA THR A 52 0.31 5.35 -0.20
C THR A 52 1.50 4.46 -0.56
N SER A 53 1.20 3.27 -1.10
CA SER A 53 2.17 2.34 -1.67
C SER A 53 2.30 2.58 -3.16
N SER A 54 3.50 2.86 -3.65
CA SER A 54 3.83 2.99 -5.09
C SER A 54 4.09 1.61 -5.72
N GLY A 55 3.10 0.73 -5.62
CA GLY A 55 3.14 -0.64 -6.09
C GLY A 55 2.26 -1.55 -5.24
N PRO A 56 2.27 -2.87 -5.50
CA PRO A 56 1.43 -3.82 -4.78
C PRO A 56 1.78 -3.87 -3.27
N LEU A 57 0.74 -3.85 -2.44
CA LEU A 57 0.85 -4.05 -1.00
C LEU A 57 0.42 -5.49 -0.68
N ILE A 58 1.39 -6.39 -0.58
CA ILE A 58 1.14 -7.82 -0.38
C ILE A 58 1.22 -8.19 1.11
N ASN A 59 0.24 -8.98 1.59
CA ASN A 59 0.18 -9.53 2.95
C ASN A 59 0.40 -8.48 4.04
N ALA A 60 -0.23 -7.32 3.90
CA ALA A 60 -0.26 -6.34 4.96
C ALA A 60 -1.35 -6.71 5.97
N ILE A 61 -1.11 -6.37 7.24
CA ILE A 61 -2.03 -6.64 8.33
C ILE A 61 -2.34 -5.31 9.01
N ALA A 62 -3.62 -5.02 9.22
CA ALA A 62 -4.06 -3.91 10.03
C ALA A 62 -4.76 -4.40 11.30
N TYR A 63 -4.52 -3.73 12.42
CA TYR A 63 -5.15 -4.04 13.70
C TYR A 63 -5.19 -2.80 14.59
N LEU A 64 -6.06 -2.82 15.61
CA LEU A 64 -6.12 -1.77 16.62
C LEU A 64 -5.25 -2.17 17.81
N GLN A 65 -4.08 -1.54 17.95
CA GLN A 65 -3.19 -1.81 19.07
C GLN A 65 -3.75 -1.21 20.36
N THR A 66 -4.01 -2.05 21.35
CA THR A 66 -4.51 -1.67 22.67
C THR A 66 -3.54 -2.01 23.81
N GLY A 67 -2.35 -2.52 23.48
CA GLY A 67 -1.29 -2.95 24.40
C GLY A 67 -1.07 -4.47 24.44
N GLY A 68 -2.04 -5.26 23.96
CA GLY A 68 -2.00 -6.72 23.97
C GLY A 68 -1.77 -7.39 22.61
N CYS A 69 -1.78 -6.63 21.50
CA CYS A 69 -1.64 -7.22 20.17
C CYS A 69 -0.17 -7.45 19.81
N GLY A 70 0.14 -8.56 19.16
CA GLY A 70 1.48 -8.84 18.64
C GLY A 70 1.99 -7.72 17.72
N THR A 71 3.25 -7.31 17.90
CA THR A 71 3.82 -6.09 17.30
C THR A 71 3.87 -6.08 15.77
N PHE A 72 3.95 -7.24 15.13
CA PHE A 72 4.14 -7.35 13.66
C PHE A 72 3.11 -8.23 12.96
N ASN A 73 2.14 -8.77 13.70
CA ASN A 73 1.10 -9.62 13.15
C ASN A 73 -0.27 -9.41 13.81
N GLY A 74 -0.38 -8.58 14.86
CA GLY A 74 -1.64 -8.37 15.56
C GLY A 74 -2.12 -9.59 16.35
N ALA A 75 -1.25 -10.56 16.65
CA ALA A 75 -1.61 -11.77 17.41
C ALA A 75 -2.35 -11.42 18.71
N GLY A 76 -3.40 -12.18 19.02
CA GLY A 76 -4.28 -11.91 20.15
C GLY A 76 -5.35 -10.81 19.91
N CYS A 77 -5.43 -10.26 18.70
CA CYS A 77 -6.43 -9.24 18.33
C CYS A 77 -7.14 -9.60 17.02
N THR A 78 -8.29 -8.97 16.76
CA THR A 78 -8.90 -8.99 15.43
C THR A 78 -7.99 -8.29 14.44
N VAL A 79 -7.75 -8.95 13.31
CA VAL A 79 -6.90 -8.40 12.26
C VAL A 79 -7.67 -8.24 10.95
N VAL A 80 -7.22 -7.28 10.14
CA VAL A 80 -7.61 -7.13 8.75
C VAL A 80 -6.41 -7.51 7.90
N GLU A 81 -6.51 -8.60 7.16
CA GLU A 81 -5.48 -9.07 6.26
C GLU A 81 -5.78 -8.53 4.86
N THR A 82 -4.79 -7.93 4.21
CA THR A 82 -5.00 -7.29 2.92
C THR A 82 -3.86 -7.55 1.95
N THR A 83 -4.24 -7.84 0.72
CA THR A 83 -3.37 -7.73 -0.44
C THR A 83 -4.02 -6.77 -1.41
N LEU A 84 -3.34 -5.67 -1.71
CA LEU A 84 -3.75 -4.70 -2.72
C LEU A 84 -2.82 -4.87 -3.91
N ARG A 85 -3.36 -5.48 -4.97
CA ARG A 85 -2.65 -5.66 -6.23
C ARG A 85 -3.55 -5.50 -7.45
N ASN A 86 -2.99 -5.01 -8.56
CA ASN A 86 -3.60 -5.13 -9.88
C ASN A 86 -3.61 -6.61 -10.30
N PRO A 87 -4.74 -7.14 -10.81
CA PRO A 87 -4.83 -8.54 -11.19
C PRO A 87 -3.90 -8.83 -12.38
N THR A 88 -3.03 -9.82 -12.25
CA THR A 88 -2.21 -10.34 -13.35
C THR A 88 -2.88 -11.50 -14.10
N SER A 89 -3.89 -12.11 -13.48
CA SER A 89 -4.80 -13.10 -14.05
C SER A 89 -6.16 -13.04 -13.35
N THR A 90 -7.17 -13.68 -13.93
CA THR A 90 -8.50 -13.82 -13.30
C THR A 90 -8.36 -14.42 -11.90
N GLY A 91 -9.00 -13.81 -10.90
CA GLY A 91 -9.02 -14.27 -9.50
C GLY A 91 -7.81 -13.85 -8.66
N ASN A 92 -6.76 -13.26 -9.25
CA ASN A 92 -5.53 -12.88 -8.54
C ASN A 92 -5.43 -11.38 -8.27
N GLY A 93 -6.55 -10.70 -8.02
CA GLY A 93 -6.58 -9.27 -7.73
C GLY A 93 -6.29 -8.93 -6.28
N SER A 94 -6.83 -7.79 -5.86
CA SER A 94 -6.83 -7.38 -4.46
C SER A 94 -7.84 -8.18 -3.65
N PHE A 95 -7.53 -8.44 -2.38
CA PHE A 95 -8.46 -8.99 -1.41
C PHE A 95 -8.24 -8.34 -0.05
N THR A 96 -9.29 -8.33 0.77
CA THR A 96 -9.24 -7.87 2.15
C THR A 96 -10.24 -8.69 2.94
N GLU A 97 -9.78 -9.21 4.07
CA GLU A 97 -10.59 -10.04 4.94
C GLU A 97 -10.36 -9.67 6.40
N ILE A 98 -11.33 -10.03 7.25
CA ILE A 98 -11.23 -9.89 8.69
C ILE A 98 -10.98 -11.28 9.26
N SER A 99 -9.89 -11.45 9.99
CA SER A 99 -9.60 -12.69 10.69
C SER A 99 -9.75 -12.51 12.21
N LEU A 100 -10.44 -13.48 12.81
CA LEU A 100 -10.55 -13.67 14.26
C LEU A 100 -9.66 -14.81 14.75
N ILE A 101 -8.97 -15.48 13.84
CA ILE A 101 -8.01 -16.52 14.16
C ILE A 101 -6.67 -15.82 14.36
N SER A 102 -6.01 -16.08 15.49
CA SER A 102 -4.69 -15.50 15.73
C SER A 102 -3.70 -16.02 14.67
N PRO A 103 -2.93 -15.13 14.02
CA PRO A 103 -1.83 -15.50 13.14
C PRO A 103 -0.64 -16.09 13.91
#